data_AF-A0A2N3E9S6-F1
#
_entry.id   AF-A0A2N3E9S6-F1
#
_cell.length_a   1.000
_cell.length_b   1.000
_cell.length_c   1.000
_cell.angle_alpha   90.00
_cell.angle_beta   90.00
_cell.angle_gamma   90.00
#
_symmetry.space_group_name_H-M   'P 1'
#
loop_
_entity.id
_entity.type
_entity.pdbx_description
1 polymer ?
#
loop_
_entity_poly.entity_id
_entity_poly.type
_entity_poly.pdbx_seq_one_letter_code
_entity_poly.pdbx_strand_id
1 'polypeptide(L)' 'MKHLGKSAVLAALLALASPAAAHVVLDQPMADAGAYYKATFRVPHGCDGSATT' A
#
# COMPACT_ATOMS: atom_id res chain seq x y z
N MET A 1 15.68 24.93 -24.50
CA MET A 1 14.84 25.73 -23.60
C MET A 1 13.37 25.27 -23.57
N LYS A 2 12.78 24.82 -24.69
CA LYS A 2 11.37 24.40 -24.82
C LYS A 2 10.93 23.24 -23.89
N HIS A 3 11.88 22.40 -23.46
CA HIS A 3 11.60 21.22 -22.63
C HIS A 3 11.69 21.50 -21.12
N LEU A 4 12.23 22.66 -20.70
CA LEU A 4 12.47 22.95 -19.29
C LEU A 4 11.17 23.06 -18.48
N GLY A 5 10.13 23.69 -19.04
CA GLY A 5 8.82 23.76 -18.40
C GLY A 5 8.13 22.39 -18.30
N LYS A 6 8.29 21.53 -19.31
CA LYS A 6 7.75 20.15 -19.29
C LYS A 6 8.44 19.29 -18.24
N SER A 7 9.75 19.43 -18.07
CA SER A 7 10.52 18.72 -17.05
C SER A 7 10.11 19.13 -15.62
N ALA A 8 9.83 20.42 -15.39
CA ALA A 8 9.39 20.90 -14.09
C ALA A 8 8.01 20.34 -13.69
N VAL A 9 7.05 20.29 -14.63
CA VAL A 9 5.72 19.71 -14.39
C VAL A 9 5.81 18.21 -14.09
N LEU A 10 6.63 17.46 -14.83
CA LEU A 10 6.82 16.03 -14.59
C LEU A 10 7.42 15.77 -13.20
N ALA A 11 8.44 16.53 -12.81
CA ALA A 11 9.05 16.42 -11.48
C ALA A 11 8.06 16.71 -10.35
N ALA A 12 7.18 17.70 -10.53
CA ALA A 12 6.12 18.00 -9.56
C ALA A 12 5.13 16.84 -9.42
N LEU A 13 4.70 16.21 -10.53
CA LEU A 13 3.77 15.07 -10.47
C LEU A 13 4.37 13.85 -9.76
N LEU A 14 5.65 13.54 -9.99
CA LEU A 14 6.32 12.44 -9.29
C LEU A 14 6.43 12.69 -7.78
N ALA A 15 6.51 13.95 -7.35
CA ALA A 15 6.59 14.29 -5.93
C ALA A 15 5.27 14.06 -5.16
N LEU A 16 4.12 13.98 -5.85
CA LEU A 16 2.82 13.66 -5.24
C LEU A 16 2.52 12.16 -5.19
N ALA A 17 3.32 11.32 -5.84
CA ALA A 17 3.10 9.87 -5.84
C ALA A 17 3.41 9.31 -4.44
N SER A 18 2.36 8.92 -3.71
CA SER A 18 2.49 8.23 -2.42
C SER A 18 2.60 6.72 -2.63
N PRO A 19 3.48 6.01 -1.90
CA PRO A 19 3.56 4.56 -1.98
C PRO A 19 2.26 3.92 -1.47
N ALA A 20 1.73 2.93 -2.20
CA ALA A 20 0.58 2.16 -1.77
C ALA A 20 0.99 1.21 -0.63
N ALA A 21 0.46 1.43 0.57
CA ALA A 21 0.73 0.62 1.76
C ALA A 21 -0.29 -0.53 1.90
N ALA A 22 -0.40 -1.38 0.87
CA ALA A 22 -1.41 -2.44 0.77
C ALA A 22 -0.99 -3.78 1.41
N HIS A 23 -0.19 -3.76 2.48
CA HIS A 23 0.27 -5.01 3.09
C HIS A 23 -0.87 -5.67 3.86
N VAL A 24 -1.23 -6.90 3.47
CA VAL A 24 -2.12 -7.76 4.26
C VAL A 24 -1.39 -8.17 5.53
N VAL A 25 -2.01 -7.98 6.69
CA VAL A 25 -1.41 -8.30 7.99
C VAL A 25 -2.21 -9.38 8.69
N LEU A 26 -1.54 -10.15 9.55
CA LEU A 26 -2.26 -10.95 10.54
C LEU A 26 -2.88 -10.01 11.59
N ASP A 27 -4.10 -10.31 11.99
CA ASP A 27 -4.75 -9.62 13.09
C ASP A 27 -3.96 -9.82 14.39
N GLN A 28 -3.56 -11.07 14.65
CA GLN A 28 -2.65 -11.42 15.74
C GLN A 28 -1.23 -11.63 15.17
N PRO A 29 -0.23 -10.83 15.61
CA PRO A 29 1.10 -10.80 14.98
C PRO A 29 1.98 -12.02 15.31
N MET A 30 1.52 -12.91 16.18
CA MET A 30 2.31 -14.01 16.76
C MET A 30 1.42 -15.23 17.00
N ALA A 31 2.00 -16.42 16.96
CA ALA A 31 1.35 -17.66 17.35
C ALA A 31 2.39 -18.63 17.94
N ASP A 32 1.95 -19.52 18.82
CA ASP A 32 2.82 -20.53 19.43
C ASP A 32 3.29 -21.58 18.42
N ALA A 33 4.57 -21.92 18.47
CA ALA A 33 5.15 -22.92 17.58
C ALA A 33 4.57 -24.31 17.85
N GLY A 34 4.14 -24.99 16.79
CA GLY A 34 3.55 -26.33 16.87
C GLY A 34 2.08 -26.38 17.32
N ALA A 35 1.46 -25.23 17.63
CA ALA A 35 0.05 -25.14 17.98
C ALA A 35 -0.84 -24.96 16.73
N TYR A 36 -2.11 -25.36 16.85
CA TYR A 36 -3.11 -24.99 15.85
C TYR A 36 -3.44 -23.50 15.96
N TYR A 37 -3.30 -22.76 14.87
CA TYR A 37 -3.58 -21.32 14.83
C TYR A 37 -4.66 -20.99 13.81
N LYS A 38 -5.75 -20.38 14.28
CA LYS A 38 -6.79 -19.81 13.42
C LYS A 38 -6.39 -18.39 13.02
N ALA A 39 -5.69 -18.27 11.90
CA ALA A 39 -5.29 -16.97 11.37
C ALA A 39 -6.49 -16.13 10.89
N THR A 40 -6.50 -14.86 11.27
CA THR A 40 -7.38 -13.83 10.71
C THR A 40 -6.51 -12.80 10.03
N PHE A 41 -6.83 -12.42 8.79
CA PHE A 41 -6.09 -11.43 8.03
C PHE A 41 -6.87 -10.11 7.98
N ARG A 42 -6.16 -8.99 8.12
CA ARG A 42 -6.71 -7.66 7.85
C ARG A 42 -6.16 -7.12 6.55
N VAL A 43 -7.05 -6.57 5.74
CA VAL A 43 -6.72 -5.87 4.50
C VAL A 43 -7.07 -4.39 4.71
N PRO A 44 -6.10 -3.47 4.73
CA PRO A 44 -6.31 -2.10 5.21
C PRO A 44 -7.12 -1.22 4.25
N HIS A 45 -7.08 -1.51 2.94
CA HIS A 45 -7.83 -0.83 1.90
C HIS A 45 -7.90 -1.71 0.65
N GLY A 46 -8.88 -1.50 -0.23
CA GLY A 46 -8.83 -1.99 -1.63
C GLY A 46 -8.09 -1.01 -2.54
N CYS A 47 -8.10 -1.25 -3.86
CA CYS A 47 -7.58 -0.28 -4.83
C CYS A 47 -8.36 1.03 -4.76
N ASP A 48 -7.65 2.17 -4.80
CA ASP A 48 -8.23 3.53 -4.76
C ASP A 48 -9.26 3.75 -3.63
N GLY A 49 -9.09 3.08 -2.48
CA GLY A 49 -9.99 3.19 -1.34
C GLY A 49 -11.31 2.41 -1.47
N SER A 50 -11.47 1.61 -2.53
CA SER A 50 -12.60 0.68 -2.68
C SER A 50 -12.58 -0.41 -1.61
N ALA A 51 -13.72 -1.06 -1.38
CA ALA A 51 -13.76 -2.30 -0.61
C ALA A 51 -13.00 -3.43 -1.33
N THR A 52 -12.46 -4.36 -0.56
CA THR A 52 -11.83 -5.60 -1.05
C THR A 52 -12.91 -6.66 -1.31
N THR A 53 -12.89 -7.32 -2.46
CA THR A 53 -13.79 -8.43 -2.83
C THR A 53 -13.11 -9.77 -2.64
#